data_AF-A0A1G5KGW4-F1
#
_entry.id   AF-A0A1G5KGW4-F1
#
_cell.length_a   1.000
_cell.length_b   1.000
_cell.length_c   1.000
_cell.angle_alpha   90.00
_cell.angle_beta   90.00
_cell.angle_gamma   90.00
#
_symmetry.space_group_name_H-M   'P 1'
#
loop_
_entity.id
_entity.type
_entity.pdbx_description
1 polymer ?
#
loop_
_entity_poly.entity_id
_entity_poly.type
_entity_poly.pdbx_seq_one_letter_code
_entity_poly.pdbx_strand_id
1 'polypeptide(L)' 'MKHVRNERRKLLANAIDRASTAFVTVGVATPIAGVIFKVNGLGLALANSELGLAVLGFLGTAVGLHTLGSTTGT' A
#
# COMPACT_ATOMS: atom_id res chain seq x y z
N MET A 1 -7.12 30.90 -11.57
CA MET A 1 -6.26 29.76 -11.97
C MET A 1 -5.40 29.18 -10.84
N LYS A 2 -4.79 29.99 -9.95
CA LYS A 2 -3.97 29.50 -8.81
C LYS A 2 -4.74 28.57 -7.84
N HIS A 3 -6.00 28.89 -7.51
CA HIS A 3 -6.83 28.07 -6.63
C HIS A 3 -7.08 26.65 -7.18
N VAL A 4 -7.42 26.50 -8.46
CA VAL A 4 -7.67 25.20 -9.09
C VAL A 4 -6.45 24.29 -9.01
N ARG A 5 -5.25 24.84 -9.18
CA ARG A 5 -3.99 24.08 -9.09
C ARG A 5 -3.73 23.60 -7.65
N ASN A 6 -4.08 24.42 -6.67
CA ASN A 6 -3.90 24.08 -5.26
C ASN A 6 -4.87 22.98 -4.81
N GLU A 7 -6.14 23.07 -5.23
CA GLU A 7 -7.13 22.01 -4.96
C GLU A 7 -6.74 20.68 -5.60
N ARG A 8 -6.23 20.70 -6.84
CA ARG A 8 -5.72 19.48 -7.50
C ARG A 8 -4.55 18.85 -6.74
N ARG A 9 -3.62 19.65 -6.21
CA ARG A 9 -2.50 19.16 -5.38
C ARG A 9 -3.00 18.47 -4.12
N LYS A 10 -3.98 19.06 -3.42
CA LYS A 10 -4.58 18.48 -2.21
C LYS A 10 -5.30 17.15 -2.52
N LEU A 11 -6.09 17.10 -3.58
CA LEU A 11 -6.77 15.87 -4.00
C LEU A 11 -5.79 14.77 -4.38
N LEU A 12 -4.69 15.13 -5.05
CA LEU A 12 -3.62 14.19 -5.39
C LEU A 12 -2.92 13.65 -4.14
N ALA A 13 -2.54 14.51 -3.20
CA ALA A 13 -1.92 14.08 -1.93
C ALA A 13 -2.83 13.11 -1.17
N ASN A 14 -4.14 13.40 -1.11
CA ASN A 14 -5.13 12.53 -0.49
C ASN A 14 -5.30 11.18 -1.22
N ALA A 15 -5.30 11.18 -2.55
CA ALA A 15 -5.37 9.95 -3.34
C ALA A 15 -4.14 9.06 -3.12
N ILE A 16 -2.95 9.67 -3.03
CA ILE A 16 -1.68 8.97 -2.77
C ILE A 16 -1.66 8.36 -1.37
N ASP A 17 -2.12 9.10 -0.36
CA ASP A 17 -2.20 8.58 1.02
C ASP A 17 -3.19 7.41 1.14
N ARG A 18 -4.35 7.52 0.47
CA ARG A 18 -5.31 6.42 0.39
C ARG A 18 -4.74 5.20 -0.35
N ALA A 19 -3.95 5.42 -1.39
CA ALA A 19 -3.27 4.32 -2.08
C ALA A 19 -2.25 3.67 -1.13
N SER A 20 -1.41 4.42 -0.41
CA SER A 20 -0.46 3.88 0.57
C SER A 20 -1.14 2.97 1.61
N THR A 21 -2.25 3.41 2.19
CA THR A 21 -3.02 2.60 3.15
C THR A 21 -3.65 1.36 2.52
N ALA A 22 -4.05 1.40 1.25
CA ALA A 22 -4.51 0.22 0.51
C ALA A 22 -3.37 -0.79 0.27
N PHE A 23 -2.15 -0.34 -0.03
CA PHE A 23 -0.99 -1.23 -0.16
C PHE A 23 -0.69 -1.98 1.16
N VAL A 24 -0.86 -1.32 2.30
CA VAL A 24 -0.71 -2.00 3.62
C VAL A 24 -1.86 -2.97 3.89
N THR A 25 -3.11 -2.54 3.73
CA THR A 25 -4.27 -3.36 4.11
C THR A 25 -4.54 -4.51 3.14
N VAL A 26 -4.58 -4.23 1.84
CA VAL A 26 -4.84 -5.24 0.81
C VAL A 26 -3.57 -6.01 0.47
N GLY A 27 -2.43 -5.32 0.36
CA GLY A 27 -1.17 -5.93 -0.05
C GLY A 27 -0.44 -6.73 1.04
N VAL A 28 -0.59 -6.35 2.32
CA VAL A 28 0.12 -7.00 3.43
C VAL A 28 -0.83 -7.78 4.33
N ALA A 29 -1.87 -7.13 4.86
CA ALA A 29 -2.74 -7.80 5.83
C ALA A 29 -3.54 -8.96 5.21
N THR A 30 -4.00 -8.82 3.96
CA THR A 30 -4.81 -9.86 3.28
C THR A 30 -4.00 -11.14 3.02
N PRO A 31 -2.78 -11.11 2.46
CA PRO A 31 -1.97 -12.32 2.31
C PRO A 31 -1.59 -12.97 3.64
N ILE A 32 -1.25 -12.17 4.66
CA ILE A 32 -0.95 -12.68 6.01
C ILE A 32 -2.16 -13.43 6.58
N ALA A 33 -3.35 -12.83 6.51
CA ALA A 33 -4.58 -13.49 6.93
C ALA A 33 -4.84 -14.75 6.11
N GLY A 34 -4.65 -14.72 4.79
CA GLY A 34 -4.79 -15.88 3.91
C GLY A 34 -3.91 -17.06 4.31
N VAL A 35 -2.67 -16.79 4.77
CA VAL A 35 -1.75 -17.81 5.27
C VAL A 35 -2.16 -18.32 6.66
N ILE A 36 -2.50 -17.44 7.61
CA ILE A 36 -2.93 -17.81 8.97
C ILE A 36 -4.18 -18.70 8.93
N PHE A 37 -5.17 -18.30 8.13
CA PHE A 37 -6.45 -19.01 8.02
C PHE A 37 -6.43 -20.11 6.95
N LYS A 38 -5.28 -20.34 6.29
CA LYS A 38 -5.10 -21.35 5.22
C LYS A 38 -6.15 -21.24 4.10
N VAL A 39 -6.57 -20.03 3.78
CA VAL A 39 -7.55 -19.75 2.73
C VAL A 39 -7.01 -20.31 1.41
N ASN A 40 -7.79 -21.16 0.73
CA ASN A 40 -7.39 -21.83 -0.51
C ASN A 40 -6.04 -22.59 -0.45
N GLY A 41 -5.60 -23.02 0.74
CA GLY A 41 -4.31 -23.70 0.89
C GLY A 41 -3.08 -22.78 0.74
N LEU A 42 -3.24 -21.45 0.80
CA LEU A 42 -2.15 -20.48 0.65
C LEU A 42 -0.94 -20.74 1.56
N GLY A 43 -1.18 -21.19 2.79
CA GLY A 43 -0.09 -21.52 3.73
C GLY A 43 0.71 -22.79 3.41
N LEU A 44 0.29 -23.58 2.41
CA LEU A 44 1.03 -24.74 1.90
C LEU A 44 1.60 -24.49 0.49
N ALA A 45 0.99 -23.57 -0.27
CA ALA A 45 1.36 -23.26 -1.64
C ALA A 45 2.46 -22.20 -1.78
N LEU A 46 2.65 -21.34 -0.77
CA LEU A 46 3.64 -20.26 -0.79
C LEU A 46 4.82 -20.56 0.15
N ALA A 47 6.03 -20.37 -0.34
CA ALA A 47 7.20 -20.37 0.52
C ALA A 47 7.23 -19.11 1.40
N ASN A 48 7.71 -19.22 2.63
CA ASN A 48 7.82 -18.09 3.56
C ASN A 48 8.66 -16.93 2.98
N SER A 49 9.64 -17.23 2.13
CA SER A 49 10.45 -16.24 1.43
C SER A 49 9.66 -15.44 0.38
N GLU A 50 8.76 -16.09 -0.35
CA GLU A 50 7.90 -15.44 -1.35
C GLU A 50 6.90 -14.50 -0.66
N LEU A 51 6.29 -14.97 0.43
CA LEU A 51 5.41 -14.14 1.27
C LEU A 51 6.17 -12.94 1.85
N GLY A 52 7.37 -13.18 2.40
CA GLY A 52 8.22 -12.13 2.94
C GLY A 52 8.59 -11.07 1.90
N LEU A 53 8.99 -11.50 0.69
CA LEU A 53 9.33 -10.58 -0.40
C LEU A 53 8.11 -9.77 -0.87
N ALA A 54 6.95 -10.41 -0.98
CA ALA A 54 5.70 -9.72 -1.31
C ALA A 54 5.37 -8.64 -0.27
N VAL A 55 5.39 -8.99 1.02
CA VAL A 55 5.11 -8.05 2.12
C VAL A 55 6.09 -6.87 2.10
N LEU A 56 7.39 -7.13 1.93
CA LEU A 56 8.40 -6.07 1.84
C LEU A 56 8.17 -5.17 0.62
N GLY A 57 7.79 -5.75 -0.52
CA GLY A 57 7.43 -4.99 -1.72
C GLY A 57 6.25 -4.05 -1.47
N PHE A 58 5.14 -4.57 -0.93
CA PHE A 58 3.95 -3.77 -0.61
C PHE A 58 4.24 -2.68 0.43
N LEU A 59 5.02 -2.98 1.48
CA LEU A 59 5.42 -2.00 2.48
C LEU A 59 6.34 -0.92 1.89
N GLY A 60 7.33 -1.31 1.08
CA GLY A 60 8.22 -0.37 0.39
C GLY A 60 7.45 0.58 -0.52
N THR A 61 6.50 0.06 -1.29
CA THR A 61 5.60 0.86 -2.11
C THR A 61 4.72 1.77 -1.24
N ALA A 62 4.15 1.27 -0.15
CA ALA A 62 3.34 2.08 0.76
C ALA A 62 4.13 3.27 1.36
N VAL A 63 5.37 3.01 1.82
CA VAL A 63 6.26 4.07 2.34
C VAL A 63 6.59 5.07 1.25
N GLY A 64 6.94 4.61 0.04
CA GLY A 64 7.23 5.49 -1.10
C GLY A 64 6.03 6.36 -1.48
N LEU A 65 4.81 5.82 -1.46
CA LEU A 65 3.61 6.63 -1.71
C LEU A 65 3.35 7.60 -0.56
N HIS A 66 3.48 7.18 0.69
CA HIS A 66 3.24 8.08 1.83
C HIS A 66 4.17 9.30 1.81
N THR A 67 5.46 9.12 1.49
CA THR A 67 6.41 10.23 1.37
C THR A 67 6.14 11.12 0.15
N LEU A 68 5.67 10.56 -0.97
CA LEU A 68 5.22 11.34 -2.13
C LEU A 68 3.93 12.15 -1.83
N GLY A 69 3.00 11.58 -1.08
CA GLY A 69 1.77 12.25 -0.66
C GLY A 69 2.06 13.42 0.29
N SER A 70 2.94 13.21 1.27
CA SER A 70 3.30 14.23 2.26
C SER A 70 4.06 15.41 1.64
N THR A 71 4.93 15.16 0.66
CA THR A 71 5.66 16.21 -0.07
C THR A 71 4.79 16.97 -1.08
N THR A 72 3.69 16.38 -1.55
CA THR A 72 2.77 17.04 -2.49
C THR A 72 1.83 18.04 -1.80
N GLY A 73 1.67 17.92 -0.48
CA GLY A 73 0.80 18.76 0.36
C GLY A 73 1.39 20.11 0.81
N THR A 74 2.70 20.31 0.68
CA THR A 74 3.42 21.57 0.96
C THR A 74 3.53 22.48 -0.26
#